data_AF-A0A7C3YIS8-F1
#
_entry.id   AF-A0A7C3YIS8-F1
#
_cell.length_a   1.000
_cell.length_b   1.000
_cell.length_c   1.000
_cell.angle_alpha   90.00
_cell.angle_beta   90.00
_cell.angle_gamma   90.00
#
_symmetry.space_group_name_H-M   'P 1'
#
loop_
_entity.id
_entity.type
_entity.pdbx_description
1 polymer ?
#
loop_
_entity_poly.entity_id
_entity_poly.type
_entity_poly.pdbx_seq_one_letter_code
_entity_poly.pdbx_strand_id
1 'polypeptide(L)'
;MKFFFIIVFLIGFCLISFGETPQQIINPKQTYNKWVSDMADVIGDEDESQINDLIDQLEKKTSAEIAVVTIKSAGDLTPKDFAVKLFNLWGIGKKGKDNGVLVLLVMDARRIEVETGYGTEGILTDGKIGEILDKYVIPKFKEGNFGKGILNGVQAMAEAIESDMTDTFQPSPSNEIVPQKQEKSPFVSFLQTLFGFVIPLTILLVAVFVIRRSFVRYCKKCGKKMRLLSEKEDDAYLSVDQRIEEDLGSINYRVWRCDDCQTCEIKRSVKYMSGYENCPKCNHRTLYVTEHTIREPTYERDGLEEIIRVCRYPKCGYKDAEKHKIPRRQRSNIAPLLIFTASQLSKGSSRSSGFGGWGSSSGGGFSGGSFGGGSSGGGGAGRSW
;
A
#
# COMPACT_ATOMS: atom_id res chain seq x y z
N MET A 1 -32.11 -20.90 -1.18
CA MET A 1 -31.50 -20.21 -0.01
C MET A 1 -30.22 -20.87 0.53
N LYS A 2 -30.02 -22.19 0.41
CA LYS A 2 -28.77 -22.85 0.86
C LYS A 2 -27.56 -22.67 -0.07
N PHE A 3 -27.77 -22.51 -1.39
CA PHE A 3 -26.68 -22.26 -2.36
C PHE A 3 -26.11 -20.83 -2.32
N PHE A 4 -26.89 -19.86 -1.85
CA PHE A 4 -26.43 -18.46 -1.78
C PHE A 4 -25.41 -18.25 -0.65
N PHE A 5 -25.55 -18.99 0.46
CA PHE A 5 -24.58 -18.95 1.57
C PHE A 5 -23.24 -19.61 1.23
N ILE A 6 -23.24 -20.66 0.39
CA ILE A 6 -22.01 -21.35 -0.04
C ILE A 6 -21.18 -20.48 -1.00
N ILE A 7 -21.84 -19.69 -1.85
CA ILE A 7 -21.17 -18.76 -2.78
C ILE A 7 -20.63 -17.52 -2.04
N VAL A 8 -21.34 -17.03 -1.01
CA VAL A 8 -20.81 -15.97 -0.14
C VAL A 8 -19.61 -16.46 0.70
N PHE A 9 -19.59 -17.74 1.08
CA PHE A 9 -18.45 -18.36 1.77
C PHE A 9 -17.25 -18.64 0.84
N LEU A 10 -17.49 -18.94 -0.45
CA LEU A 10 -16.44 -19.16 -1.45
C LEU A 10 -15.88 -17.86 -2.06
N ILE A 11 -16.67 -16.79 -2.16
CA ILE A 11 -16.19 -15.47 -2.60
C ILE A 11 -15.48 -14.71 -1.46
N GLY A 12 -15.74 -15.08 -0.20
CA GLY A 12 -14.96 -14.63 0.96
C GLY A 12 -13.58 -15.29 1.07
N PHE A 13 -13.31 -16.35 0.30
CA PHE A 13 -12.05 -17.10 0.31
C PHE A 13 -11.32 -17.04 -1.04
N CYS A 14 -11.60 -16.03 -1.87
CA CYS A 14 -10.67 -15.65 -2.92
C CYS A 14 -9.61 -14.76 -2.27
N LEU A 15 -8.62 -15.42 -1.66
CA LEU A 15 -7.36 -14.82 -1.25
C LEU A 15 -6.70 -14.25 -2.50
N ILE A 16 -7.07 -13.02 -2.84
CA ILE A 16 -6.16 -12.12 -3.52
C ILE A 16 -4.98 -12.03 -2.53
N SER A 17 -3.87 -12.67 -2.86
CA SER A 17 -2.58 -12.36 -2.24
C SER A 17 -2.29 -10.90 -2.56
N PHE A 18 -2.87 -10.00 -1.77
CA PHE A 18 -2.43 -8.62 -1.70
C PHE A 18 -1.06 -8.70 -1.05
N GLY A 19 0.00 -8.52 -1.86
CA GLY A 19 1.31 -8.22 -1.31
C GLY A 19 1.20 -7.01 -0.38
N GLU A 20 1.99 -6.98 0.68
CA GLU A 20 1.92 -5.87 1.62
C GLU A 20 2.50 -4.62 0.95
N THR A 21 1.95 -3.45 1.28
CA THR A 21 2.50 -2.15 0.87
C THR A 21 3.18 -1.47 2.06
N PRO A 22 4.25 -0.66 1.87
CA PRO A 22 4.93 -0.01 3.00
C PRO A 22 4.01 0.82 3.90
N GLN A 23 2.93 1.39 3.35
CA GLN A 23 1.94 2.17 4.08
C GLN A 23 1.02 1.33 4.97
N GLN A 24 0.93 0.01 4.74
CA GLN A 24 0.13 -0.91 5.55
C GLN A 24 0.90 -1.47 6.74
N ILE A 25 2.25 -1.47 6.69
CA ILE A 25 3.07 -1.95 7.80
C ILE A 25 2.97 -0.96 8.95
N ILE A 26 2.38 -1.41 10.05
CA ILE A 26 2.26 -0.63 11.28
C ILE A 26 3.65 -0.41 11.84
N ASN A 27 3.98 0.86 12.12
CA ASN A 27 5.22 1.22 12.79
C ASN A 27 5.16 0.77 14.27
N PRO A 28 5.97 -0.21 14.70
CA PRO A 28 5.88 -0.78 16.04
C PRO A 28 6.33 0.21 17.12
N LYS A 29 7.21 1.17 16.78
CA LYS A 29 7.70 2.18 17.71
C LYS A 29 6.63 3.20 18.06
N GLN A 30 5.84 3.62 17.08
CA GLN A 30 4.73 4.55 17.29
C GLN A 30 3.52 3.89 17.98
N THR A 31 3.33 2.59 17.76
CA THR A 31 2.11 1.89 18.21
C THR A 31 2.30 1.21 19.56
N TYR A 32 3.43 0.52 19.75
CA TYR A 32 3.70 -0.34 20.91
C TYR A 32 5.02 0.00 21.62
N ASN A 33 5.74 1.03 21.16
CA ASN A 33 7.10 1.38 21.61
C ASN A 33 8.08 0.19 21.53
N LYS A 34 7.96 -0.63 20.48
CA LYS A 34 8.84 -1.77 20.14
C LYS A 34 9.60 -1.50 18.83
N TRP A 35 10.56 -2.36 18.49
CA TRP A 35 11.39 -2.27 17.28
C TRP A 35 11.08 -3.33 16.24
N VAL A 36 10.45 -4.43 16.64
CA VAL A 36 10.10 -5.57 15.78
C VAL A 36 8.65 -5.47 15.31
N SER A 37 8.44 -5.69 14.01
CA SER A 37 7.13 -5.90 13.38
C SER A 37 7.14 -7.23 12.61
N ASP A 38 6.68 -8.31 13.26
CA ASP A 38 6.65 -9.65 12.67
C ASP A 38 5.31 -9.94 11.97
N MET A 39 5.11 -9.45 10.75
CA MET A 39 3.87 -9.69 9.99
C MET A 39 3.87 -11.06 9.30
N ALA A 40 5.05 -11.66 9.14
CA ALA A 40 5.19 -13.00 8.58
C ALA A 40 4.93 -14.12 9.60
N ASP A 41 4.95 -13.82 10.91
CA ASP A 41 4.80 -14.79 12.00
C ASP A 41 5.89 -15.87 11.95
N VAL A 42 7.15 -15.40 11.92
CA VAL A 42 8.36 -16.25 11.74
C VAL A 42 9.42 -16.05 12.83
N ILE A 43 9.19 -15.12 13.76
CA ILE A 43 10.04 -14.85 14.92
C ILE A 43 9.29 -15.35 16.15
N GLY A 44 9.88 -16.27 16.92
CA GLY A 44 9.29 -16.72 18.18
C GLY A 44 9.36 -15.63 19.26
N ASP A 45 8.44 -15.66 20.22
CA ASP A 45 8.32 -14.66 21.30
C ASP A 45 9.64 -14.41 22.06
N GLU A 46 10.43 -15.46 22.28
CA GLU A 46 11.72 -15.36 22.97
C GLU A 46 12.74 -14.56 22.15
N ASP A 47 12.90 -14.89 20.87
CA ASP A 47 13.80 -14.17 19.96
C ASP A 47 13.30 -12.72 19.76
N GLU A 48 11.99 -12.50 19.61
CA GLU A 48 11.43 -11.14 19.49
C GLU A 48 11.77 -10.29 20.73
N SER A 49 11.60 -10.85 21.94
CA SER A 49 11.95 -10.15 23.18
C SER A 49 13.44 -9.82 23.22
N GLN A 50 14.30 -10.79 22.90
CA GLN A 50 15.76 -10.58 22.88
C GLN A 50 16.18 -9.52 21.87
N ILE A 51 15.57 -9.50 20.68
CA ILE A 51 15.81 -8.48 19.66
C ILE A 51 15.41 -7.09 20.17
N ASN A 52 14.20 -6.95 20.73
CA ASN A 52 13.74 -5.66 21.26
C ASN A 52 14.66 -5.15 22.38
N ASP A 53 15.03 -6.01 23.33
CA ASP A 53 15.91 -5.65 24.45
C ASP A 53 17.30 -5.21 23.98
N LEU A 54 17.85 -5.91 22.98
CA LEU A 54 19.16 -5.58 22.41
C LEU A 54 19.13 -4.22 21.70
N ILE A 55 18.10 -3.96 20.90
CA ILE A 55 17.95 -2.69 20.19
C ILE A 55 17.71 -1.54 21.18
N ASP A 56 16.92 -1.74 22.24
CA ASP A 56 16.71 -0.75 23.30
C ASP A 56 18.02 -0.39 24.03
N GLN A 57 18.89 -1.37 24.27
CA GLN A 57 20.19 -1.13 24.88
C GLN A 57 21.12 -0.36 23.95
N LEU A 58 21.14 -0.71 22.66
CA LEU A 58 21.91 0.00 21.64
C LEU A 58 21.47 1.48 21.53
N GLU A 59 20.16 1.74 21.47
CA GLU A 59 19.61 3.10 21.39
C GLU A 59 20.06 3.92 22.60
N LYS A 60 20.01 3.36 23.81
CA LYS A 60 20.43 4.04 25.04
C LYS A 60 21.93 4.36 25.06
N LYS A 61 22.77 3.50 24.50
CA LYS A 61 24.23 3.67 24.49
C LYS A 61 24.72 4.61 23.38
N THR A 62 24.16 4.48 22.18
CA THR A 62 24.73 5.11 20.96
C THR A 62 23.77 6.07 20.26
N SER A 63 22.50 6.12 20.68
CA SER A 63 21.38 6.78 19.99
C SER A 63 21.02 6.22 18.61
N ALA A 64 21.68 5.16 18.14
CA ALA A 64 21.33 4.49 16.88
C ALA A 64 20.00 3.75 17.01
N GLU A 65 19.24 3.71 15.92
CA GLU A 65 17.92 3.08 15.88
C GLU A 65 17.94 1.92 14.89
N ILE A 66 17.57 0.72 15.33
CA ILE A 66 17.40 -0.44 14.45
C ILE A 66 15.92 -0.82 14.43
N ALA A 67 15.33 -1.03 13.25
CA ALA A 67 13.99 -1.58 13.11
C ALA A 67 14.07 -2.95 12.42
N VAL A 68 13.27 -3.90 12.87
CA VAL A 68 13.18 -5.25 12.28
C VAL A 68 11.77 -5.47 11.79
N VAL A 69 11.64 -5.88 10.53
CA VAL A 69 10.35 -6.09 9.88
C VAL A 69 10.39 -7.41 9.13
N THR A 70 9.37 -8.23 9.31
CA THR A 70 9.15 -9.42 8.48
C THR A 70 7.82 -9.26 7.74
N ILE A 71 7.79 -9.64 6.46
CA ILE A 71 6.59 -9.64 5.64
C ILE A 71 6.51 -10.91 4.81
N LYS A 72 5.28 -11.32 4.48
CA LYS A 72 5.05 -12.49 3.62
C LYS A 72 5.44 -12.21 2.17
N SER A 73 5.09 -11.03 1.66
CA SER A 73 5.34 -10.61 0.29
C SER A 73 5.48 -9.10 0.14
N ALA A 74 6.40 -8.67 -0.71
CA ALA A 74 6.55 -7.26 -1.12
C ALA A 74 5.65 -6.85 -2.30
N GLY A 75 4.80 -7.76 -2.80
CA GLY A 75 3.91 -7.52 -3.93
C GLY A 75 4.68 -7.19 -5.21
N ASP A 76 4.33 -6.07 -5.85
CA ASP A 76 4.95 -5.61 -7.10
C ASP A 76 6.31 -4.90 -6.88
N LEU A 77 6.75 -4.71 -5.63
CA LEU A 77 8.01 -4.06 -5.30
C LEU A 77 9.14 -5.09 -5.12
N THR A 78 10.36 -4.70 -5.48
CA THR A 78 11.53 -5.48 -5.05
C THR A 78 11.73 -5.32 -3.53
N PRO A 79 12.30 -6.33 -2.83
CA PRO A 79 12.61 -6.20 -1.41
C PRO A 79 13.47 -4.97 -1.05
N LYS A 80 14.41 -4.59 -1.92
CA LYS A 80 15.21 -3.36 -1.76
C LYS A 80 14.37 -2.10 -1.88
N ASP A 81 13.54 -1.98 -2.92
CA ASP A 81 12.66 -0.83 -3.06
C ASP A 81 11.66 -0.71 -1.91
N PHE A 82 11.18 -1.86 -1.40
CA PHE A 82 10.32 -1.92 -0.23
C PHE A 82 11.06 -1.41 1.01
N ALA A 83 12.28 -1.89 1.28
CA ALA A 83 13.10 -1.48 2.41
C ALA A 83 13.39 0.02 2.38
N VAL A 84 13.84 0.56 1.23
CA VAL A 84 14.12 2.01 1.07
C VAL A 84 12.86 2.85 1.32
N LYS A 85 11.71 2.45 0.74
CA LYS A 85 10.45 3.17 0.94
C LYS A 85 9.99 3.10 2.39
N LEU A 86 10.08 1.94 3.02
CA LEU A 86 9.68 1.77 4.42
C LEU A 86 10.58 2.56 5.36
N PHE A 87 11.90 2.54 5.13
CA PHE A 87 12.88 3.30 5.89
C PHE A 87 12.55 4.79 5.90
N ASN A 88 12.35 5.36 4.70
CA ASN A 88 12.04 6.78 4.55
C ASN A 88 10.63 7.13 5.04
N LEU A 89 9.65 6.24 4.86
CA LEU A 89 8.29 6.43 5.36
C LEU A 89 8.27 6.48 6.89
N TRP A 90 9.04 5.61 7.55
CA TRP A 90 9.14 5.60 9.00
C TRP A 90 10.06 6.70 9.50
N GLY A 91 11.06 7.13 8.72
CA GLY A 91 12.05 8.13 9.12
C GLY A 91 13.05 7.55 10.13
N ILE A 92 13.51 6.33 9.88
CA ILE A 92 14.34 5.53 10.81
C ILE A 92 15.68 6.23 11.04
N GLY A 93 16.01 6.52 12.30
CA GLY A 93 17.20 7.27 12.71
C GLY A 93 16.87 8.62 13.34
N LYS A 94 17.81 9.13 14.14
CA LYS A 94 17.67 10.44 14.79
C LYS A 94 17.92 11.57 13.81
N LYS A 95 17.14 12.64 13.96
CA LYS A 95 17.22 13.84 13.10
C LYS A 95 18.61 14.47 13.17
N GLY A 96 19.24 14.63 12.01
CA GLY A 96 20.58 15.20 11.88
C GLY A 96 21.73 14.26 12.27
N LYS A 97 21.42 13.03 12.68
CA LYS A 97 22.42 11.96 12.83
C LYS A 97 22.28 10.90 11.75
N ASP A 98 21.07 10.69 11.22
CA ASP A 98 20.78 9.70 10.16
C ASP A 98 21.32 8.30 10.50
N ASN A 99 21.28 7.94 11.78
CA ASN A 99 21.91 6.75 12.35
C ASN A 99 20.93 5.57 12.50
N GLY A 100 20.07 5.41 11.49
CA GLY A 100 19.04 4.39 11.44
C GLY A 100 19.45 3.16 10.64
N VAL A 101 18.96 1.99 11.02
CA VAL A 101 19.11 0.72 10.28
C VAL A 101 17.75 0.03 10.20
N LEU A 102 17.36 -0.45 9.02
CA LEU A 102 16.20 -1.31 8.82
C LEU A 102 16.66 -2.69 8.40
N VAL A 103 16.12 -3.72 9.05
CA VAL A 103 16.27 -5.12 8.65
C VAL A 103 14.92 -5.62 8.18
N LEU A 104 14.82 -5.95 6.90
CA LEU A 104 13.59 -6.43 6.26
C LEU A 104 13.76 -7.88 5.79
N LEU A 105 12.91 -8.78 6.29
CA LEU A 105 12.79 -10.15 5.81
C LEU A 105 11.54 -10.29 4.92
N VAL A 106 11.72 -10.75 3.69
CA VAL A 106 10.64 -11.01 2.73
C VAL A 106 10.59 -12.49 2.40
N MET A 107 9.53 -13.17 2.85
CA MET A 107 9.45 -14.63 2.84
C MET A 107 9.28 -15.24 1.44
N ASP A 108 8.39 -14.69 0.62
CA ASP A 108 8.16 -15.19 -0.75
C ASP A 108 9.37 -15.01 -1.67
N ALA A 109 10.08 -13.90 -1.51
CA ALA A 109 11.32 -13.60 -2.21
C ALA A 109 12.53 -14.36 -1.65
N ARG A 110 12.36 -15.03 -0.49
CA ARG A 110 13.44 -15.66 0.30
C ARG A 110 14.66 -14.75 0.38
N ARG A 111 14.40 -13.50 0.78
CA ARG A 111 15.41 -12.45 0.78
C ARG A 111 15.34 -11.61 2.05
N ILE A 112 16.50 -11.37 2.66
CA ILE A 112 16.70 -10.36 3.69
C ILE A 112 17.40 -9.16 3.07
N GLU A 113 16.95 -7.98 3.44
CA GLU A 113 17.53 -6.71 3.01
C GLU A 113 17.82 -5.86 4.25
N VAL A 114 19.01 -5.28 4.32
CA VAL A 114 19.37 -4.30 5.33
C VAL A 114 19.55 -2.95 4.65
N GLU A 115 18.91 -1.92 5.18
CA GLU A 115 19.00 -0.54 4.71
C GLU A 115 19.59 0.33 5.82
N THR A 116 20.58 1.15 5.49
CA THR A 116 21.25 2.04 6.45
C THR A 116 21.02 3.51 6.11
N GLY A 117 20.88 4.33 7.15
CA GLY A 117 20.97 5.78 7.03
C GLY A 117 22.41 6.24 6.86
N TYR A 118 22.58 7.48 6.36
CA TYR A 118 23.88 8.08 6.09
C TYR A 118 24.86 8.05 7.27
N GLY A 119 24.37 8.19 8.50
CA GLY A 119 25.21 8.21 9.70
C GLY A 119 25.72 6.83 10.13
N THR A 120 25.17 5.76 9.57
CA THR A 120 25.56 4.37 9.87
C THR A 120 26.27 3.67 8.72
N GLU A 121 26.18 4.18 7.49
CA GLU A 121 26.78 3.57 6.29
C GLU A 121 28.31 3.43 6.40
N GLY A 122 28.99 4.41 7.03
CA GLY A 122 30.44 4.34 7.27
C GLY A 122 30.87 3.23 8.23
N ILE A 123 29.98 2.84 9.15
CA ILE A 123 30.23 1.82 10.19
C ILE A 123 29.77 0.43 9.71
N LEU A 124 28.62 0.41 9.06
CA LEU A 124 27.94 -0.73 8.48
C LEU A 124 27.93 -0.60 6.96
N THR A 125 29.12 -0.74 6.36
CA THR A 125 29.25 -0.73 4.90
C THR A 125 28.54 -1.96 4.29
N ASP A 126 28.14 -1.85 3.01
CA ASP A 126 27.51 -2.96 2.28
C ASP A 126 28.30 -4.27 2.38
N GLY A 127 29.64 -4.18 2.33
CA GLY A 127 30.52 -5.33 2.48
C GLY A 127 30.43 -5.97 3.87
N LYS A 128 30.44 -5.16 4.93
CA LYS A 128 30.35 -5.63 6.31
C LYS A 128 28.97 -6.22 6.62
N ILE A 129 27.90 -5.57 6.15
CA ILE A 129 26.54 -6.12 6.24
C ILE A 129 26.47 -7.45 5.50
N GLY A 130 27.00 -7.51 4.27
CA GLY A 130 27.06 -8.75 3.49
C GLY A 130 27.73 -9.89 4.26
N GLU A 131 28.88 -9.62 4.88
CA GLU A 131 29.60 -10.60 5.71
C GLU A 131 28.78 -11.03 6.94
N ILE A 132 28.15 -10.09 7.65
CA ILE A 132 27.28 -10.38 8.80
C ILE A 132 26.14 -11.31 8.38
N LEU A 133 25.47 -11.00 7.27
CA LEU A 133 24.38 -11.81 6.74
C LEU A 133 24.86 -13.22 6.38
N ASP A 134 25.98 -13.33 5.65
CA ASP A 134 26.53 -14.61 5.20
C ASP A 134 26.99 -15.49 6.37
N LYS A 135 27.54 -14.89 7.44
CA LYS A 135 28.12 -15.60 8.58
C LYS A 135 27.08 -15.98 9.65
N TYR A 136 26.15 -15.08 9.97
CA TYR A 136 25.30 -15.21 11.16
C TYR A 136 23.81 -15.44 10.83
N VAL A 137 23.34 -14.98 9.68
CA VAL A 137 21.91 -14.98 9.32
C VAL A 137 21.56 -16.12 8.38
N ILE A 138 22.21 -16.18 7.22
CA ILE A 138 21.87 -17.13 6.14
C ILE A 138 22.01 -18.60 6.55
N PRO A 139 23.02 -19.02 7.34
CA PRO A 139 23.08 -20.39 7.84
C PRO A 139 21.85 -20.78 8.66
N LYS A 140 21.35 -19.86 9.51
CA LYS A 140 20.14 -20.10 10.32
C LYS A 140 18.87 -20.11 9.51
N PHE A 141 18.78 -19.30 8.46
CA PHE A 141 17.64 -19.33 7.55
C PHE A 141 17.55 -20.65 6.76
N LYS A 142 18.70 -21.23 6.39
CA LYS A 142 18.76 -22.57 5.77
C LYS A 142 18.31 -23.69 6.71
N GLU A 143 18.47 -23.50 8.02
CA GLU A 143 17.93 -24.39 9.06
C GLU A 143 16.43 -24.13 9.35
N GLY A 144 15.82 -23.11 8.72
CA GLY A 144 14.44 -22.68 9.01
C GLY A 144 14.29 -21.85 10.29
N ASN A 145 15.40 -21.44 10.92
CA ASN A 145 15.39 -20.68 12.16
C ASN A 145 15.58 -19.17 11.88
N PHE A 146 14.48 -18.50 11.50
CA PHE A 146 14.49 -17.09 11.10
C PHE A 146 14.71 -16.15 12.28
N GLY A 147 13.99 -16.34 13.39
CA GLY A 147 14.16 -15.55 14.61
C GLY A 147 15.61 -15.52 15.09
N LYS A 148 16.24 -16.69 15.22
CA LYS A 148 17.64 -16.77 15.65
C LYS A 148 18.62 -16.16 14.66
N GLY A 149 18.38 -16.34 13.37
CA GLY A 149 19.19 -15.71 12.32
C GLY A 149 19.15 -14.19 12.43
N ILE A 150 17.96 -13.60 12.54
CA ILE A 150 17.77 -12.15 12.68
C ILE A 150 18.44 -11.66 13.98
N LEU A 151 18.20 -12.33 15.11
CA LEU A 151 18.79 -11.96 16.39
C LEU A 151 20.33 -11.91 16.32
N ASN A 152 20.97 -12.95 15.77
CA ASN A 152 22.43 -12.99 15.63
C ASN A 152 22.94 -11.86 14.71
N GLY A 153 22.22 -11.59 13.61
CA GLY A 153 22.57 -10.50 12.69
C GLY A 153 22.45 -9.13 13.34
N VAL A 154 21.34 -8.86 14.04
CA VAL A 154 21.10 -7.62 14.78
C VAL A 154 22.15 -7.43 15.86
N GLN A 155 22.51 -8.49 16.59
CA GLN A 155 23.58 -8.44 17.58
C GLN A 155 24.92 -8.04 16.95
N ALA A 156 25.33 -8.67 15.85
CA ALA A 156 26.57 -8.33 15.17
C ALA A 156 26.59 -6.88 14.63
N MET A 157 25.44 -6.39 14.14
CA MET A 157 25.30 -4.98 13.72
C MET A 157 25.38 -4.02 14.91
N ALA A 158 24.74 -4.35 16.03
CA ALA A 158 24.80 -3.55 17.25
C ALA A 158 26.23 -3.46 17.81
N GLU A 159 26.94 -4.59 17.88
CA GLU A 159 28.35 -4.63 18.30
C GLU A 159 29.25 -3.79 17.38
N ALA A 160 29.02 -3.84 16.07
CA ALA A 160 29.73 -3.01 15.11
C ALA A 160 29.50 -1.51 15.36
N ILE A 161 28.26 -1.09 15.61
CA ILE A 161 27.91 0.30 15.93
C ILE A 161 28.52 0.74 17.27
N GLU A 162 28.47 -0.11 18.30
CA GLU A 162 29.06 0.19 19.60
C GLU A 162 30.59 0.34 19.51
N SER A 163 31.27 -0.53 18.76
CA SER A 163 32.74 -0.55 18.65
C SER A 163 33.32 0.70 17.97
N ASP A 164 32.62 1.26 16.99
CA ASP A 164 33.07 2.46 16.27
C ASP A 164 32.89 3.74 17.13
N MET A 165 31.83 3.78 17.94
CA MET A 165 31.58 4.86 18.90
C MET A 165 32.60 4.87 20.05
N THR A 166 33.18 3.72 20.41
CA THR A 166 34.27 3.65 21.39
C THR A 166 35.60 4.19 20.89
N ASP A 167 35.82 4.27 19.57
CA ASP A 167 37.06 4.81 18.99
C ASP A 167 37.01 6.34 18.76
N THR A 168 35.85 6.98 18.98
CA THR A 168 35.62 8.39 18.63
C THR A 168 35.04 9.28 19.74
N PHE A 169 34.94 8.85 21.01
CA PHE A 169 34.33 9.70 22.06
C PHE A 169 35.22 9.97 23.28
N GLN A 170 35.76 11.19 23.36
CA GLN A 170 36.00 11.88 24.64
C GLN A 170 34.66 12.48 25.13
N PRO A 171 34.20 12.18 26.35
CA PRO A 171 32.94 12.71 26.84
C PRO A 171 33.06 14.19 27.24
N SER A 172 32.17 15.02 26.69
CA SER A 172 31.76 16.28 27.33
C SER A 172 30.71 15.98 28.40
N PRO A 173 30.76 16.61 29.59
CA PRO A 173 29.94 16.20 30.72
C PRO A 173 28.51 16.68 30.52
N SER A 174 27.55 15.75 30.59
CA SER A 174 26.14 16.09 30.74
C SER A 174 25.63 15.57 32.08
N ASN A 175 24.94 16.47 32.77
CA ASN A 175 24.42 16.32 34.14
C ASN A 175 23.60 15.04 34.34
N GLU A 176 23.79 14.41 35.50
CA GLU A 176 22.90 13.38 36.03
C GLU A 176 21.47 13.91 36.16
N ILE A 177 20.52 13.23 35.51
CA ILE A 177 19.09 13.42 35.75
C ILE A 177 18.59 12.17 36.49
N VAL A 178 18.16 12.39 37.74
CA VAL A 178 17.49 11.41 38.60
C VAL A 178 16.14 11.00 37.96
N PRO A 179 15.77 9.71 37.93
CA PRO A 179 14.55 9.27 37.29
C PRO A 179 13.31 9.64 38.12
N GLN A 180 12.46 10.51 37.59
CA GLN A 180 11.14 10.78 38.15
C GLN A 180 10.10 9.77 37.64
N LYS A 181 9.41 9.13 38.59
CA LYS A 181 8.26 8.25 38.38
C LYS A 181 7.08 9.07 37.83
N GLN A 182 6.75 8.88 36.55
CA GLN A 182 5.60 9.55 35.92
C GLN A 182 4.28 8.90 36.36
N GLU A 183 3.51 9.61 37.19
CA GLU A 183 2.09 9.32 37.38
C GLU A 183 1.30 9.87 36.18
N LYS A 184 0.68 8.96 35.43
CA LYS A 184 -0.14 9.32 34.25
C LYS A 184 -1.36 10.12 34.70
N SER A 185 -1.49 11.35 34.22
CA SER A 185 -2.59 12.23 34.62
C SER A 185 -3.94 11.73 34.06
N PRO A 186 -5.04 11.83 34.82
CA PRO A 186 -6.38 11.39 34.40
C PRO A 186 -6.89 12.11 33.14
N PHE A 187 -6.27 13.23 32.77
CA PHE A 187 -6.62 14.01 31.58
C PHE A 187 -6.23 13.29 30.27
N VAL A 188 -5.12 12.55 30.26
CA VAL A 188 -4.62 11.85 29.05
C VAL A 188 -5.51 10.65 28.70
N SER A 189 -6.00 9.92 29.71
CA SER A 189 -6.94 8.79 29.48
C SER A 189 -8.29 9.26 28.92
N PHE A 190 -8.72 10.47 29.27
CA PHE A 190 -9.97 11.05 28.78
C PHE A 190 -9.88 11.42 27.29
N LEU A 191 -8.77 12.03 26.87
CA LEU A 191 -8.50 12.38 25.47
C LEU A 191 -8.39 11.13 24.58
N GLN A 192 -7.74 10.07 25.05
CA GLN A 192 -7.58 8.83 24.30
C GLN A 192 -8.93 8.12 24.01
N THR A 193 -9.88 8.20 24.94
CA THR A 193 -11.23 7.60 24.78
C THR A 193 -12.10 8.41 23.81
N LEU A 194 -11.99 9.74 23.85
CA LEU A 194 -12.78 10.65 23.00
C LEU A 194 -12.40 10.54 21.52
N PHE A 195 -11.09 10.54 21.23
CA PHE A 195 -10.58 10.44 19.85
C PHE A 195 -10.63 9.01 19.30
N GLY A 196 -10.44 7.98 20.13
CA GLY A 196 -10.41 6.58 19.69
C GLY A 196 -11.79 5.98 19.40
N PHE A 197 -12.84 6.39 20.09
CA PHE A 197 -14.16 5.73 20.00
C PHE A 197 -15.31 6.68 19.67
N VAL A 198 -15.37 7.87 20.28
CA VAL A 198 -16.54 8.75 20.15
C VAL A 198 -16.57 9.43 18.79
N ILE A 199 -15.44 9.95 18.31
CA ILE A 199 -15.35 10.61 17.00
C ILE A 199 -15.64 9.63 15.83
N PRO A 200 -15.01 8.44 15.74
CA PRO A 200 -15.32 7.52 14.65
C PRO A 200 -16.77 7.00 14.71
N LEU A 201 -17.32 6.77 15.91
CA LEU A 201 -18.72 6.35 16.07
C LEU A 201 -19.71 7.44 15.65
N THR A 202 -19.44 8.71 15.99
CA THR A 202 -20.29 9.83 15.57
C THR A 202 -20.21 10.07 14.07
N ILE A 203 -19.02 9.97 13.47
CA ILE A 203 -18.85 10.04 12.01
C ILE A 203 -19.61 8.89 11.32
N LEU A 204 -19.54 7.67 11.86
CA LEU A 204 -20.28 6.52 11.35
C LEU A 204 -21.80 6.75 11.42
N LEU A 205 -22.31 7.26 12.55
CA LEU A 205 -23.74 7.55 12.72
C LEU A 205 -24.21 8.67 11.79
N VAL A 206 -23.41 9.73 11.62
CA VAL A 206 -23.70 10.81 10.66
C VAL A 206 -23.65 10.28 9.23
N ALA A 207 -22.68 9.44 8.88
CA ALA A 207 -22.61 8.80 7.57
C ALA A 207 -23.85 7.92 7.34
N VAL A 208 -24.24 7.07 8.29
CA VAL A 208 -25.46 6.26 8.22
C VAL A 208 -26.71 7.14 8.08
N PHE A 209 -26.77 8.27 8.78
CA PHE A 209 -27.87 9.23 8.68
C PHE A 209 -27.92 9.93 7.32
N VAL A 210 -26.80 10.41 6.80
CA VAL A 210 -26.67 11.05 5.48
C VAL A 210 -26.97 10.04 4.37
N ILE A 211 -26.47 8.81 4.48
CA ILE A 211 -26.73 7.71 3.55
C ILE A 211 -28.22 7.36 3.57
N ARG A 212 -28.83 7.17 4.75
CA ARG A 212 -30.29 6.95 4.87
C ARG A 212 -31.09 8.09 4.25
N ARG A 213 -30.68 9.35 4.45
CA ARG A 213 -31.35 10.51 3.87
C ARG A 213 -31.19 10.57 2.35
N SER A 214 -30.03 10.18 1.82
CA SER A 214 -29.71 10.19 0.39
C SER A 214 -30.43 9.10 -0.41
N PHE A 215 -30.85 8.01 0.24
CA PHE A 215 -31.63 6.93 -0.39
C PHE A 215 -33.13 7.22 -0.47
N VAL A 216 -33.65 8.20 0.26
CA VAL A 216 -35.07 8.58 0.18
C VAL A 216 -35.25 9.61 -0.94
N ARG A 217 -35.95 9.22 -2.00
CA ARG A 217 -36.36 10.13 -3.08
C ARG A 217 -37.75 10.68 -2.84
N TYR A 218 -37.92 11.97 -3.11
CA TYR A 218 -39.20 12.65 -3.04
C TYR A 218 -39.68 13.01 -4.45
N CYS A 219 -40.98 12.87 -4.69
CA CYS A 219 -41.59 13.17 -5.97
C CYS A 219 -41.56 14.67 -6.25
N LYS A 220 -41.09 15.07 -7.44
CA LYS A 220 -41.05 16.47 -7.86
C LYS A 220 -42.43 17.13 -8.01
N LYS A 221 -43.50 16.34 -8.23
CA LYS A 221 -44.87 16.87 -8.39
C LYS A 221 -45.60 17.09 -7.07
N CYS A 222 -45.52 16.14 -6.14
CA CYS A 222 -46.34 16.15 -4.92
C CYS A 222 -45.53 16.14 -3.62
N GLY A 223 -44.21 16.07 -3.68
CA GLY A 223 -43.32 16.10 -2.51
C GLY A 223 -43.34 14.84 -1.64
N LYS A 224 -44.16 13.83 -1.96
CA LYS A 224 -44.23 12.56 -1.19
C LYS A 224 -43.09 11.61 -1.53
N LYS A 225 -42.79 10.70 -0.61
CA LYS A 225 -41.73 9.69 -0.78
C LYS A 225 -42.05 8.77 -1.95
N MET A 226 -41.04 8.47 -2.75
CA MET A 226 -41.15 7.52 -3.86
C MET A 226 -40.70 6.14 -3.40
N ARG A 227 -41.34 5.10 -3.94
CA ARG A 227 -40.96 3.70 -3.76
C ARG A 227 -40.07 3.26 -4.92
N LEU A 228 -38.94 2.63 -4.61
CA LEU A 228 -38.16 1.91 -5.61
C LEU A 228 -38.92 0.62 -5.95
N LEU A 229 -39.23 0.43 -7.24
CA LEU A 229 -39.83 -0.82 -7.71
C LEU A 229 -38.79 -1.94 -7.68
N SER A 230 -39.25 -3.17 -7.47
CA SER A 230 -38.39 -4.35 -7.62
C SER A 230 -38.08 -4.61 -9.10
N GLU A 231 -37.00 -5.35 -9.38
CA GLU A 231 -36.53 -5.71 -10.73
C GLU A 231 -37.53 -6.55 -11.57
N LYS A 232 -38.70 -6.89 -11.02
CA LYS A 232 -39.81 -7.52 -11.77
C LYS A 232 -40.97 -6.55 -12.00
N GLU A 233 -41.12 -5.56 -11.13
CA GLU A 233 -42.18 -4.56 -11.20
C GLU A 233 -41.79 -3.41 -12.13
N ASP A 234 -40.50 -3.12 -12.27
CA ASP A 234 -39.97 -2.05 -13.13
C ASP A 234 -40.05 -2.38 -14.62
N ASP A 235 -39.94 -3.64 -15.02
CA ASP A 235 -40.12 -4.14 -16.40
C ASP A 235 -41.37 -3.58 -17.10
N ALA A 236 -42.45 -3.38 -16.34
CA ALA A 236 -43.72 -2.82 -16.82
C ALA A 236 -43.63 -1.35 -17.23
N TYR A 237 -42.60 -0.64 -16.78
CA TYR A 237 -42.35 0.78 -16.99
C TYR A 237 -41.18 1.06 -17.92
N LEU A 238 -40.38 0.04 -18.26
CA LEU A 238 -39.25 0.16 -19.16
C LEU A 238 -39.66 -0.02 -20.62
N SER A 239 -38.98 0.67 -21.52
CA SER A 239 -39.13 0.44 -22.96
C SER A 239 -38.57 -0.93 -23.35
N VAL A 240 -38.98 -1.44 -24.52
CA VAL A 240 -38.42 -2.69 -25.06
C VAL A 240 -36.90 -2.62 -25.17
N ASP A 241 -36.35 -1.46 -25.52
CA ASP A 241 -34.92 -1.27 -25.71
C ASP A 241 -34.16 -1.25 -24.37
N GLN A 242 -34.76 -0.64 -23.35
CA GLN A 242 -34.18 -0.61 -22.00
C GLN A 242 -34.11 -2.01 -21.40
N ARG A 243 -35.17 -2.82 -21.54
CA ARG A 243 -35.16 -4.21 -21.09
C ARG A 243 -34.08 -5.04 -21.78
N ILE A 244 -33.88 -4.86 -23.09
CA ILE A 244 -32.82 -5.55 -23.82
C ILE A 244 -31.43 -5.18 -23.25
N GLU A 245 -31.20 -3.91 -22.90
CA GLU A 245 -29.95 -3.50 -22.26
C GLU A 245 -29.76 -4.09 -20.85
N GLU A 246 -30.85 -4.30 -20.09
CA GLU A 246 -30.81 -4.97 -18.79
C GLU A 246 -30.60 -6.47 -18.88
N ASP A 247 -31.29 -7.12 -19.81
CA ASP A 247 -31.16 -8.56 -20.11
C ASP A 247 -29.73 -8.89 -20.52
N LEU A 248 -29.09 -8.01 -21.30
CA LEU A 248 -27.67 -8.12 -21.67
C LEU A 248 -26.73 -7.76 -20.51
N GLY A 249 -27.25 -7.18 -19.44
CA GLY A 249 -26.47 -6.73 -18.29
C GLY A 249 -25.55 -5.56 -18.60
N SER A 250 -25.83 -4.77 -19.64
CA SER A 250 -25.00 -3.61 -19.99
C SER A 250 -25.36 -2.38 -19.17
N ILE A 251 -26.64 -2.23 -18.83
CA ILE A 251 -27.21 -1.13 -18.05
C ILE A 251 -28.15 -1.71 -16.99
N ASN A 252 -28.34 -0.99 -15.89
CA ASN A 252 -29.41 -1.24 -14.92
C ASN A 252 -30.24 0.05 -14.79
N TYR A 253 -31.53 -0.07 -15.06
CA TYR A 253 -32.52 0.98 -14.99
C TYR A 253 -33.34 0.81 -13.72
N ARG A 254 -33.17 1.74 -12.78
CA ARG A 254 -33.98 1.73 -11.56
C ARG A 254 -35.19 2.62 -11.70
N VAL A 255 -36.38 2.06 -11.49
CA VAL A 255 -37.64 2.80 -11.57
C VAL A 255 -38.15 3.17 -10.19
N TRP A 256 -38.29 4.46 -9.94
CA TRP A 256 -38.95 5.01 -8.75
C TRP A 256 -40.36 5.42 -9.11
N ARG A 257 -41.35 4.93 -8.38
CA ARG A 257 -42.76 5.29 -8.56
C ARG A 257 -43.29 6.02 -7.33
N CYS A 258 -44.06 7.08 -7.55
CA CYS A 258 -44.88 7.68 -6.51
C CYS A 258 -46.26 7.03 -6.53
N ASP A 259 -46.70 6.47 -5.40
CA ASP A 259 -47.99 5.79 -5.31
C ASP A 259 -49.18 6.76 -5.41
N ASP A 260 -49.01 8.02 -4.97
CA ASP A 260 -50.08 9.01 -4.96
C ASP A 260 -50.35 9.67 -6.32
N CYS A 261 -49.30 10.10 -7.01
CA CYS A 261 -49.42 10.83 -8.29
C CYS A 261 -49.04 10.00 -9.51
N GLN A 262 -48.72 8.71 -9.29
CA GLN A 262 -48.33 7.73 -10.31
C GLN A 262 -47.16 8.14 -11.21
N THR A 263 -46.42 9.19 -10.83
CA THR A 263 -45.27 9.67 -11.60
C THR A 263 -44.10 8.72 -11.37
N CYS A 264 -43.45 8.33 -12.48
CA CYS A 264 -42.30 7.43 -12.47
C CYS A 264 -41.03 8.19 -12.86
N GLU A 265 -39.92 7.90 -12.17
CA GLU A 265 -38.59 8.38 -12.51
C GLU A 265 -37.68 7.18 -12.79
N ILE A 266 -37.13 7.11 -14.00
CA ILE A 266 -36.25 6.03 -14.44
C ILE A 266 -34.80 6.54 -14.35
N LYS A 267 -33.95 5.82 -13.60
CA LYS A 267 -32.52 6.15 -13.50
C LYS A 267 -31.68 5.10 -14.22
N ARG A 268 -31.00 5.55 -15.28
CA ARG A 268 -30.03 4.77 -16.04
C ARG A 268 -28.69 4.68 -15.29
N SER A 269 -28.17 3.48 -15.09
CA SER A 269 -26.86 3.23 -14.47
C SER A 269 -26.03 2.25 -15.32
N VAL A 270 -24.84 2.65 -15.77
CA VAL A 270 -23.98 1.79 -16.61
C VAL A 270 -23.27 0.76 -15.75
N LYS A 271 -23.28 -0.52 -16.16
CA LYS A 271 -22.44 -1.56 -15.54
C LYS A 271 -21.07 -1.56 -16.22
N TYR A 272 -20.08 -0.94 -15.56
CA TYR A 272 -18.74 -0.73 -16.12
C TYR A 272 -18.02 -2.04 -16.53
N MET A 273 -18.26 -3.14 -15.84
CA MET A 273 -17.66 -4.46 -16.14
C MET A 273 -18.54 -5.36 -17.04
N SER A 274 -19.44 -4.78 -17.84
CA SER A 274 -20.37 -5.56 -18.67
C SER A 274 -19.75 -6.10 -19.97
N GLY A 275 -18.64 -5.55 -20.42
CA GLY A 275 -18.05 -5.88 -21.74
C GLY A 275 -18.88 -5.40 -22.94
N TYR A 276 -19.93 -4.61 -22.70
CA TYR A 276 -20.76 -4.01 -23.74
C TYR A 276 -20.48 -2.52 -23.91
N GLU A 277 -20.51 -2.07 -25.16
CA GLU A 277 -20.31 -0.68 -25.57
C GLU A 277 -21.52 -0.14 -26.36
N ASN A 278 -21.51 1.15 -26.66
CA ASN A 278 -22.55 1.77 -27.45
C ASN A 278 -22.38 1.37 -28.93
N CYS A 279 -23.45 0.85 -29.52
CA CYS A 279 -23.45 0.48 -30.93
C CYS A 279 -23.46 1.72 -31.82
N PRO A 280 -22.57 1.86 -32.82
CA PRO A 280 -22.54 3.03 -33.71
C PRO A 280 -23.80 3.18 -34.58
N LYS A 281 -24.49 2.07 -34.90
CA LYS A 281 -25.72 2.07 -35.70
C LYS A 281 -27.00 2.42 -34.92
N CYS A 282 -27.23 1.80 -33.76
CA CYS A 282 -28.47 1.96 -32.99
C CYS A 282 -28.32 2.74 -31.68
N ASN A 283 -27.11 3.16 -31.32
CA ASN A 283 -26.75 3.91 -30.10
C ASN A 283 -27.09 3.24 -28.75
N HIS A 284 -27.76 2.09 -28.73
CA HIS A 284 -27.94 1.26 -27.54
C HIS A 284 -26.63 0.64 -27.09
N ARG A 285 -26.46 0.44 -25.77
CA ARG A 285 -25.26 -0.18 -25.18
C ARG A 285 -25.31 -1.69 -25.30
N THR A 286 -25.30 -2.19 -26.52
CA THR A 286 -25.52 -3.61 -26.85
C THR A 286 -24.43 -4.16 -27.76
N LEU A 287 -23.35 -3.40 -27.99
CA LEU A 287 -22.20 -3.83 -28.79
C LEU A 287 -21.28 -4.70 -27.95
N TYR A 288 -21.08 -5.94 -28.35
CA TYR A 288 -20.15 -6.87 -27.69
C TYR A 288 -18.90 -7.02 -28.56
N VAL A 289 -17.73 -6.92 -27.94
CA VAL A 289 -16.44 -7.07 -28.62
C VAL A 289 -15.88 -8.44 -28.29
N THR A 290 -15.48 -9.19 -29.31
CA THR A 290 -14.80 -10.48 -29.17
C THR A 290 -13.49 -10.42 -29.92
N GLU A 291 -12.41 -10.76 -29.24
CA GLU A 291 -11.06 -10.79 -29.81
C GLU A 291 -10.72 -12.24 -30.15
N HIS A 292 -10.34 -12.48 -31.40
CA HIS A 292 -9.89 -13.78 -31.85
C HIS A 292 -8.46 -13.68 -32.37
N THR A 293 -7.51 -14.28 -31.65
CA THR A 293 -6.11 -14.33 -32.10
C THR A 293 -5.98 -15.27 -33.30
N ILE A 294 -5.85 -14.70 -34.51
CA ILE A 294 -5.54 -15.48 -35.72
C ILE A 294 -4.12 -16.06 -35.60
N ARG A 295 -3.20 -15.28 -35.03
CA ARG A 295 -1.78 -15.60 -35.01
C ARG A 295 -1.09 -14.98 -33.80
N GLU A 296 -0.49 -15.81 -32.96
CA GLU A 296 0.23 -15.33 -31.78
C GLU A 296 1.49 -14.52 -32.13
N PRO A 297 1.83 -13.47 -31.34
CA PRO A 297 3.08 -12.74 -31.46
C PRO A 297 4.26 -13.56 -30.93
N THR A 298 5.38 -13.56 -31.66
CA THR A 298 6.66 -14.15 -31.20
C THR A 298 7.71 -13.05 -31.02
N TYR A 299 8.93 -13.39 -30.61
CA TYR A 299 10.03 -12.42 -30.49
C TYR A 299 10.51 -11.84 -31.84
N GLU A 300 10.19 -12.54 -32.93
CA GLU A 300 10.69 -12.23 -34.28
C GLU A 300 9.61 -11.66 -35.19
N ARG A 301 8.34 -11.96 -34.91
CA ARG A 301 7.20 -11.63 -35.78
C ARG A 301 6.04 -11.13 -34.97
N ASP A 302 5.38 -10.12 -35.54
CA ASP A 302 4.16 -9.56 -34.99
C ASP A 302 3.01 -10.58 -35.04
N GLY A 303 2.15 -10.53 -34.02
CA GLY A 303 0.90 -11.26 -33.98
C GLY A 303 -0.16 -10.59 -34.85
N LEU A 304 -1.25 -11.30 -35.06
CA LEU A 304 -2.42 -10.80 -35.76
C LEU A 304 -3.67 -11.27 -35.01
N GLU A 305 -4.53 -10.34 -34.67
CA GLU A 305 -5.84 -10.61 -34.08
C GLU A 305 -6.95 -10.05 -34.96
N GLU A 306 -8.13 -10.63 -34.83
CA GLU A 306 -9.35 -10.17 -35.44
C GLU A 306 -10.31 -9.76 -34.34
N ILE A 307 -10.64 -8.48 -34.32
CA ILE A 307 -11.58 -7.88 -33.38
C ILE A 307 -12.95 -7.89 -34.06
N ILE A 308 -13.85 -8.70 -33.54
CA ILE A 308 -15.21 -8.85 -34.05
C ILE A 308 -16.16 -8.09 -33.12
N ARG A 309 -16.84 -7.09 -33.67
CA ARG A 309 -17.81 -6.27 -32.95
C ARG A 309 -19.21 -6.65 -33.42
N VAL A 310 -20.04 -7.18 -32.52
CA VAL A 310 -21.41 -7.62 -32.84
C VAL A 310 -22.40 -6.93 -31.92
N CYS A 311 -23.38 -6.24 -32.52
CA CYS A 311 -24.49 -5.69 -31.76
C CYS A 311 -25.51 -6.80 -31.48
N ARG A 312 -25.78 -7.06 -30.20
CA ARG A 312 -26.76 -8.06 -29.75
C ARG A 312 -28.20 -7.56 -29.75
N TYR A 313 -28.44 -6.30 -30.13
CA TYR A 313 -29.80 -5.77 -30.25
C TYR A 313 -30.52 -6.41 -31.47
N PRO A 314 -31.64 -7.13 -31.28
CA PRO A 314 -32.24 -7.98 -32.32
C PRO A 314 -32.59 -7.27 -33.63
N LYS A 315 -32.96 -5.98 -33.59
CA LYS A 315 -33.38 -5.24 -34.79
C LYS A 315 -32.23 -4.47 -35.47
N CYS A 316 -31.02 -4.45 -34.89
CA CYS A 316 -29.92 -3.65 -35.42
C CYS A 316 -29.12 -4.39 -36.51
N GLY A 317 -28.73 -5.64 -36.23
CA GLY A 317 -27.96 -6.47 -37.16
C GLY A 317 -26.54 -5.96 -37.45
N TYR A 318 -26.01 -5.02 -36.67
CA TYR A 318 -24.66 -4.47 -36.87
C TYR A 318 -23.58 -5.51 -36.53
N LYS A 319 -22.67 -5.70 -37.48
CA LYS A 319 -21.48 -6.56 -37.35
C LYS A 319 -20.32 -5.87 -38.06
N ASP A 320 -19.18 -5.86 -37.41
CA ASP A 320 -17.93 -5.34 -37.94
C ASP A 320 -16.79 -6.27 -37.53
N ALA A 321 -15.79 -6.41 -38.39
CA ALA A 321 -14.63 -7.27 -38.15
C ALA A 321 -13.39 -6.56 -38.68
N GLU A 322 -12.45 -6.30 -37.79
CA GLU A 322 -11.24 -5.56 -38.08
C GLU A 322 -10.01 -6.35 -37.65
N LYS A 323 -8.98 -6.38 -38.50
CA LYS A 323 -7.73 -7.05 -38.18
C LYS A 323 -6.77 -6.08 -37.53
N HIS A 324 -6.37 -6.38 -36.31
CA HIS A 324 -5.41 -5.58 -35.55
C HIS A 324 -4.08 -6.33 -35.44
N LYS A 325 -2.99 -5.56 -35.48
CA LYS A 325 -1.64 -6.10 -35.46
C LYS A 325 -1.12 -6.08 -34.03
N ILE A 326 -0.85 -7.24 -33.45
CA ILE A 326 -0.29 -7.35 -32.11
C ILE A 326 1.24 -7.19 -32.22
N PRO A 327 1.88 -6.25 -31.50
CA PRO A 327 3.32 -6.10 -31.56
C PRO A 327 4.03 -7.39 -31.15
N ARG A 328 5.15 -7.69 -31.82
CA ARG A 328 6.04 -8.80 -31.44
C ARG A 328 6.45 -8.72 -29.97
N ARG A 329 6.67 -9.87 -29.35
CA ARG A 329 7.13 -9.95 -27.95
C ARG A 329 8.51 -9.30 -27.84
N GLN A 330 8.65 -8.36 -26.92
CA GLN A 330 9.95 -7.75 -26.63
C GLN A 330 10.64 -8.56 -25.54
N ARG A 331 11.94 -8.83 -25.71
CA ARG A 331 12.78 -9.18 -24.57
C ARG A 331 12.96 -7.88 -23.79
N SER A 332 12.51 -7.85 -22.54
CA SER A 332 12.80 -6.74 -21.65
C SER A 332 14.31 -6.68 -21.46
N ASN A 333 14.98 -5.83 -22.24
CA ASN A 333 16.32 -5.38 -21.91
C ASN A 333 16.17 -4.37 -20.77
N ILE A 334 15.97 -4.87 -19.55
CA ILE A 334 16.30 -4.04 -18.39
C ILE A 334 17.83 -3.98 -18.39
N ALA A 335 18.37 -2.99 -19.08
CA ALA A 335 19.71 -2.54 -18.81
C ALA A 335 19.74 -2.07 -17.34
N PRO A 336 20.78 -2.41 -16.55
CA PRO A 336 20.94 -1.84 -15.23
C PRO A 336 20.96 -0.33 -15.39
N LEU A 337 20.07 0.35 -14.66
CA LEU A 337 19.94 1.79 -14.68
C LEU A 337 21.23 2.37 -14.08
N LEU A 338 22.20 2.65 -14.95
CA LEU A 338 23.41 3.40 -14.62
C LEU A 338 22.99 4.77 -14.11
N ILE A 339 23.14 4.95 -12.81
CA ILE A 339 23.87 6.05 -12.17
C ILE A 339 24.13 7.21 -13.15
N PHE A 340 23.29 8.23 -13.11
CA PHE A 340 23.71 9.55 -13.55
C PHE A 340 24.76 10.05 -12.55
N THR A 341 26.03 9.70 -12.80
CA THR A 341 27.15 10.41 -12.21
C THR A 341 27.10 11.84 -12.73
N ALA A 342 26.82 12.78 -11.84
CA ALA A 342 26.94 14.21 -12.09
C ALA A 342 28.43 14.56 -12.28
N SER A 343 28.94 14.37 -13.49
CA SER A 343 30.14 15.04 -13.95
C SER A 343 30.04 15.23 -15.46
N GLN A 344 30.22 16.49 -15.89
CA GLN A 344 30.17 16.98 -17.27
C GLN A 344 28.79 17.47 -17.75
N LEU A 345 28.44 18.71 -17.34
CA LEU A 345 27.93 19.72 -18.28
C LEU A 345 28.14 21.11 -17.68
N SER A 346 29.27 21.71 -18.08
CA SER A 346 29.55 23.12 -17.89
C SER A 346 28.90 23.96 -18.99
N LYS A 347 28.37 25.12 -18.58
CA LYS A 347 28.07 26.36 -19.32
C LYS A 347 26.66 26.51 -19.93
N GLY A 348 25.92 27.49 -19.39
CA GLY A 348 24.68 28.03 -19.98
C GLY A 348 23.90 28.93 -19.02
N SER A 349 24.31 30.19 -18.94
CA SER A 349 23.85 31.31 -18.10
C SER A 349 22.34 31.62 -17.96
N SER A 350 22.01 32.08 -16.73
CA SER A 350 21.15 33.22 -16.34
C SER A 350 19.61 33.14 -16.48
N ARG A 351 18.89 33.23 -15.36
CA ARG A 351 18.20 34.46 -14.87
C ARG A 351 17.39 34.21 -13.59
N SER A 352 17.32 35.26 -12.78
CA SER A 352 16.73 35.41 -11.45
C SER A 352 15.19 35.53 -11.42
N SER A 353 14.58 35.02 -10.36
CA SER A 353 13.49 35.61 -9.53
C SER A 353 13.08 34.51 -8.53
N GLY A 354 13.01 34.68 -7.21
CA GLY A 354 12.71 35.85 -6.39
C GLY A 354 11.24 35.79 -5.99
N PHE A 355 10.93 35.23 -4.80
CA PHE A 355 9.79 35.44 -3.89
C PHE A 355 9.75 34.22 -2.92
N GLY A 356 9.75 34.30 -1.58
CA GLY A 356 9.63 35.41 -0.64
C GLY A 356 8.48 35.16 0.36
N GLY A 357 8.78 34.59 1.54
CA GLY A 357 8.04 34.66 2.83
C GLY A 357 6.66 33.97 2.91
N TRP A 358 6.11 33.56 4.06
CA TRP A 358 6.41 33.64 5.50
C TRP A 358 5.46 32.66 6.24
N GLY A 359 5.80 32.23 7.46
CA GLY A 359 4.83 31.61 8.38
C GLY A 359 5.45 30.86 9.56
N SER A 360 5.63 31.58 10.67
CA SER A 360 6.39 31.19 11.87
C SER A 360 5.68 30.24 12.85
N SER A 361 6.50 29.41 13.49
CA SER A 361 6.57 29.07 14.93
C SER A 361 5.32 28.69 15.75
N SER A 362 5.33 27.46 16.26
CA SER A 362 5.23 27.06 17.69
C SER A 362 5.18 25.51 17.72
N GLY A 363 6.02 24.77 18.45
CA GLY A 363 6.43 24.94 19.84
C GLY A 363 5.62 23.96 20.68
N GLY A 364 6.14 22.74 20.90
CA GLY A 364 5.48 21.72 21.71
C GLY A 364 6.24 20.40 21.67
N GLY A 365 7.25 20.28 22.53
CA GLY A 365 8.01 19.05 22.72
C GLY A 365 7.18 17.98 23.41
N PHE A 366 7.15 16.80 22.82
CA PHE A 366 6.79 15.55 23.48
C PHE A 366 7.91 14.56 23.23
N SER A 367 8.62 14.22 24.30
CA SER A 367 9.64 13.19 24.34
C SER A 367 8.98 11.81 24.30
N GLY A 368 8.71 11.35 23.09
CA GLY A 368 8.58 9.94 22.75
C GLY A 368 9.42 9.76 21.50
N GLY A 369 10.37 8.81 21.49
CA GLY A 369 11.24 8.57 20.35
C GLY A 369 10.44 8.12 19.14
N SER A 370 9.92 9.09 18.37
CA SER A 370 9.37 8.86 17.05
C SER A 370 10.54 8.75 16.10
N PHE A 371 10.56 7.69 15.30
CA PHE A 371 11.22 7.75 14.01
C PHE A 371 10.73 9.03 13.30
N GLY A 372 11.64 9.81 12.76
CA GLY A 372 11.28 11.15 12.26
C GLY A 372 12.46 12.03 11.92
N GLY A 373 13.61 11.44 11.61
CA GLY A 373 14.81 12.22 11.40
C GLY A 373 15.80 11.66 10.40
N GLY A 374 15.87 10.34 10.23
CA GLY A 374 16.80 9.72 9.31
C GLY A 374 16.27 9.63 7.87
N SER A 375 17.13 9.90 6.90
CA SER A 375 16.90 9.57 5.49
C SER A 375 17.87 8.45 5.07
N SER A 376 17.37 7.47 4.32
CA SER A 376 18.23 6.44 3.73
C SER A 376 19.07 7.06 2.61
N GLY A 377 20.34 6.69 2.55
CA GLY A 377 21.24 7.03 1.45
C GLY A 377 21.22 6.02 0.30
N GLY A 378 20.41 4.97 0.42
CA GLY A 378 20.42 3.79 -0.46
C GLY A 378 21.43 2.71 -0.08
N GLY A 379 22.22 2.94 0.98
CA GLY A 379 23.23 2.01 1.48
C GLY A 379 22.65 0.76 2.14
N GLY A 380 23.49 -0.26 2.30
CA GLY A 380 23.13 -1.55 2.88
C GLY A 380 23.15 -2.69 1.86
N ALA A 381 23.00 -3.92 2.35
CA ALA A 381 23.10 -5.12 1.54
C ALA A 381 21.99 -6.12 1.85
N GLY A 382 21.70 -6.97 0.86
CA GLY A 382 20.76 -8.08 0.98
C GLY A 382 21.38 -9.42 0.61
N ARG A 383 20.72 -10.48 1.09
CA ARG A 383 21.05 -11.87 0.80
C ARG A 383 19.79 -12.70 0.60
N SER A 384 19.89 -13.67 -0.29
CA SER A 384 18.87 -14.70 -0.48
C SER A 384 19.37 -16.03 0.07
N TRP A 385 18.47 -16.91 0.50
CA TRP A 385 18.82 -18.22 1.09
C TRP A 385 18.16 -19.41 0.40
#